data_AF-A0A820QUS6-F1
#
_entry.id   AF-A0A820QUS6-F1
#
_cell.length_a   1.000
_cell.length_b   1.000
_cell.length_c   1.000
_cell.angle_alpha   90.00
_cell.angle_beta   90.00
_cell.angle_gamma   90.00
#
_symmetry.space_group_name_H-M   'P 1'
#
loop_
_entity.id
_entity.type
_entity.pdbx_description
1 polymer ?
#
loop_
_entity_poly.entity_id
_entity_poly.type
_entity_poly.pdbx_seq_one_letter_code
_entity_poly.pdbx_strand_id
1 'polypeptide(L)'
;CENCVELKFSKGVGYCPTCKIELKKSGFRYQIFEDPYIELETDIRKAILKDFNRKEQDFTSPDAYNDYLEMVETYSKIFVIFQNMLLHRMMQ
;
A
#
# COMPACT_ATOMS: atom_id res chain seq x y z
N CYS A 1 1.38 -14.85 -10.10
CA CYS A 1 1.12 -16.26 -9.75
C CYS A 1 2.36 -16.88 -9.13
N GLU A 2 2.22 -17.84 -8.21
CA GLU A 2 3.35 -18.44 -7.48
C GLU A 2 4.34 -19.15 -8.43
N ASN A 3 3.83 -19.99 -9.34
CA ASN A 3 4.67 -20.67 -10.34
C ASN A 3 5.44 -19.67 -11.24
N CYS A 4 4.85 -18.52 -11.52
CA CYS A 4 5.48 -17.45 -12.30
C CYS A 4 6.70 -16.88 -11.57
N VAL A 5 6.61 -16.72 -10.24
CA VAL A 5 7.70 -16.22 -9.40
C VAL A 5 8.79 -17.27 -9.27
N GLU A 6 8.43 -18.53 -9.02
CA GLU A 6 9.36 -19.65 -8.92
C GLU A 6 10.23 -19.79 -10.17
N LEU A 7 9.61 -19.76 -11.36
CA LEU A 7 10.33 -19.91 -12.62
C LEU A 7 11.21 -18.70 -12.94
N LYS A 8 10.67 -17.47 -12.84
CA LYS A 8 11.40 -16.25 -13.23
C LYS A 8 12.48 -15.82 -12.24
N PHE A 9 12.31 -16.15 -10.96
CA PHE A 9 13.21 -15.75 -9.88
C PHE A 9 13.86 -16.98 -9.21
N SER A 10 14.08 -18.06 -9.97
CA SER A 10 14.69 -19.31 -9.49
C SER A 10 16.08 -19.12 -8.85
N LYS A 11 16.84 -18.12 -9.31
CA LYS A 11 18.14 -17.73 -8.72
C LYS A 11 18.01 -16.81 -7.48
N GLY A 12 16.80 -16.55 -7.01
CA GLY A 12 16.50 -15.65 -5.89
C GLY A 12 16.40 -14.16 -6.25
N VAL A 13 16.93 -13.75 -7.40
CA VAL A 13 16.90 -12.39 -7.94
C VAL A 13 16.58 -12.42 -9.43
N GLY A 14 15.99 -11.34 -9.96
CA GLY A 14 15.68 -11.20 -11.37
C GLY A 14 15.14 -9.81 -11.69
N TYR A 15 14.97 -9.49 -12.97
CA TYR A 15 14.46 -8.19 -13.39
C TYR A 15 12.97 -8.24 -13.70
N CYS A 16 12.24 -7.20 -13.32
CA CYS A 16 10.87 -6.98 -13.76
C CYS A 16 10.84 -6.97 -15.30
N PRO A 17 10.00 -7.78 -15.96
CA PRO A 17 9.96 -7.84 -17.42
C PRO A 17 9.53 -6.51 -18.05
N THR A 18 8.74 -5.70 -17.34
CA THR A 18 8.17 -4.43 -17.83
C THR A 18 9.08 -3.25 -17.56
N CYS A 19 9.41 -2.95 -16.30
CA CYS A 19 10.18 -1.75 -15.92
C CYS A 19 11.68 -2.00 -15.70
N LYS A 20 12.16 -3.24 -15.86
CA LYS A 20 13.59 -3.62 -15.72
C LYS A 20 14.24 -3.32 -14.36
N ILE A 21 13.44 -3.10 -13.31
CA ILE A 21 13.94 -2.98 -11.94
C ILE A 21 14.33 -4.37 -11.40
N GLU A 22 15.43 -4.46 -10.64
CA GLU A 22 15.82 -5.68 -9.95
C GLU A 22 14.85 -5.99 -8.80
N LEU A 23 14.30 -7.20 -8.78
CA LEU A 23 13.39 -7.70 -7.77
C LEU A 23 13.98 -8.95 -7.10
N LYS A 24 13.76 -9.07 -5.80
CA LYS A 24 14.15 -10.24 -5.00
C LYS A 24 12.96 -11.18 -4.85
N LYS A 25 13.20 -12.50 -4.94
CA LYS A 25 12.17 -13.53 -4.73
C LYS A 25 11.49 -13.38 -3.36
N SER A 26 12.26 -13.06 -2.31
CA SER A 26 11.75 -12.82 -0.96
C SER A 26 10.91 -11.55 -0.81
N GLY A 27 10.91 -10.67 -1.83
CA GLY A 27 10.08 -9.46 -1.85
C GLY A 27 8.66 -9.72 -2.34
N PHE A 28 8.40 -10.86 -2.98
CA PHE A 28 7.05 -11.23 -3.39
C PHE A 28 6.25 -11.71 -2.18
N ARG A 29 5.00 -11.29 -2.10
CA ARG A 29 4.04 -11.67 -1.06
C ARG A 29 2.85 -12.37 -1.70
N TYR A 30 2.13 -13.13 -0.88
CA TYR A 30 0.85 -13.69 -1.31
C TYR A 30 -0.15 -12.55 -1.48
N GLN A 31 -0.67 -12.40 -2.70
CA GLN A 31 -1.67 -11.40 -3.04
C GLN A 31 -3.03 -11.84 -2.49
N ILE A 32 -3.60 -11.05 -1.59
CA ILE A 32 -4.89 -11.36 -0.94
C ILE A 32 -6.07 -10.79 -1.73
N PHE A 33 -5.88 -9.62 -2.36
CA PHE A 33 -6.89 -8.94 -3.15
C PHE A 33 -6.59 -9.03 -4.63
N GLU A 34 -7.59 -9.23 -5.48
CA GLU A 34 -7.39 -9.26 -6.94
C GLU A 34 -6.94 -7.90 -7.48
N ASP A 35 -7.45 -6.82 -6.88
CA ASP A 35 -7.09 -5.45 -7.24
C ASP A 35 -5.87 -4.98 -6.41
N PRO A 36 -4.71 -4.72 -7.04
CA PRO A 36 -3.53 -4.21 -6.35
C PRO A 36 -3.74 -2.80 -5.75
N TYR A 37 -4.72 -2.04 -6.24
CA TYR A 37 -5.09 -0.74 -5.67
C TYR A 37 -5.66 -0.90 -4.25
N ILE A 38 -6.54 -1.89 -4.04
CA ILE A 38 -7.13 -2.17 -2.72
C ILE A 38 -6.07 -2.61 -1.72
N GLU A 39 -5.09 -3.40 -2.17
CA GLU A 39 -3.96 -3.83 -1.33
C GLU A 39 -3.10 -2.63 -0.92
N LEU A 40 -2.76 -1.75 -1.87
CA LEU A 40 -2.02 -0.51 -1.60
C LEU A 40 -2.77 0.40 -0.61
N GLU A 41 -4.07 0.60 -0.82
CA GLU A 41 -4.92 1.41 0.08
C GLU A 41 -4.94 0.83 1.49
N THR A 42 -5.10 -0.49 1.61
CA THR A 42 -5.12 -1.18 2.90
C THR A 42 -3.79 -1.05 3.63
N ASP A 43 -2.67 -1.18 2.93
CA ASP A 43 -1.34 -1.06 3.54
C ASP A 43 -1.02 0.37 3.97
N ILE A 44 -1.39 1.37 3.16
CA ILE A 44 -1.24 2.79 3.52
C ILE A 44 -2.10 3.13 4.74
N ARG A 45 -3.36 2.68 4.75
CA ARG A 45 -4.26 2.90 5.89
C ARG A 45 -3.72 2.28 7.17
N LYS A 46 -3.18 1.05 7.10
CA LYS A 46 -2.51 0.40 8.24
C LYS A 46 -1.29 1.17 8.72
N ALA A 47 -0.50 1.76 7.81
CA ALA A 47 0.66 2.56 8.17
C ALA A 47 0.25 3.86 8.86
N ILE A 48 -0.70 4.59 8.30
CA ILE A 48 -1.20 5.86 8.86
C ILE A 48 -1.82 5.64 10.23
N LEU A 49 -2.65 4.61 10.41
CA LEU A 49 -3.29 4.33 11.71
C LEU A 49 -2.30 3.98 12.84
N LYS A 50 -1.04 3.65 12.54
CA LYS A 50 0.00 3.48 13.58
C LYS A 50 0.35 4.81 14.23
N ASP A 51 0.41 5.88 13.45
CA ASP A 51 0.76 7.22 13.92
C ASP A 51 -0.49 8.02 14.33
N PHE A 52 -1.60 7.82 13.62
CA PHE A 52 -2.92 8.44 13.87
C PHE A 52 -3.81 7.50 14.69
N ASN A 53 -3.43 7.26 15.95
CA ASN A 53 -4.04 6.23 16.81
C ASN A 53 -5.02 6.77 17.89
N ARG A 54 -5.48 8.02 17.77
CA ARG A 54 -6.48 8.59 18.70
C ARG A 54 -7.81 7.85 18.61
N LYS A 55 -8.42 7.63 19.77
CA LYS A 55 -9.72 6.94 19.94
C LYS A 55 -10.80 7.95 20.31
N GLU A 56 -12.07 7.57 20.17
CA GLU A 56 -13.22 8.42 20.50
C GLU A 56 -13.15 9.07 21.89
N GLN A 57 -12.65 8.33 22.90
CA GLN A 57 -12.44 8.81 24.26
C GLN A 57 -11.43 9.98 24.39
N ASP A 58 -10.61 10.22 23.36
CA ASP A 58 -9.63 11.30 23.31
C ASP A 58 -10.26 12.63 22.80
N PHE A 59 -11.56 12.64 22.51
CA PHE A 59 -12.28 13.78 21.96
C PHE A 59 -13.42 14.25 22.88
N THR A 60 -13.78 15.53 22.78
CA THR A 60 -14.83 16.16 23.58
C THR A 60 -16.24 15.91 23.06
N SER A 61 -16.38 15.53 21.78
CA SER A 61 -17.66 15.21 21.16
C SER A 61 -17.49 14.13 20.07
N PRO A 62 -18.57 13.37 19.76
CA PRO A 62 -18.58 12.44 18.65
C PRO A 62 -18.28 13.11 17.30
N ASP A 63 -18.74 14.35 17.10
CA ASP A 63 -18.49 15.12 15.87
C ASP A 63 -17.00 15.40 15.68
N ALA A 64 -16.28 15.79 16.75
CA ALA A 64 -14.84 16.03 16.68
C ALA A 64 -14.04 14.74 16.37
N TYR A 65 -14.53 13.59 16.82
CA TYR A 65 -13.97 12.30 16.46
C TYR A 65 -14.24 11.96 14.99
N ASN A 66 -15.45 12.22 14.48
CA ASN A 66 -15.80 12.02 13.07
C ASN A 66 -14.95 12.90 12.15
N ASP A 67 -14.77 14.19 12.49
CA ASP A 67 -13.89 15.11 11.75
C ASP A 67 -12.44 14.60 11.71
N TYR A 68 -11.96 14.03 12.82
CA TYR A 68 -10.64 13.41 12.89
C TYR A 68 -10.54 12.18 11.99
N LEU A 69 -11.56 11.30 11.98
CA LEU A 69 -11.59 10.13 11.10
C LEU A 69 -11.59 10.54 9.62
N GLU A 70 -12.37 11.55 9.24
CA GLU A 70 -12.41 12.09 7.88
C GLU A 70 -11.07 12.70 7.46
N MET A 71 -10.39 13.41 8.38
CA MET A 71 -9.05 13.93 8.16
C MET A 71 -8.04 12.79 7.91
N VAL A 72 -8.08 11.72 8.72
CA VAL A 72 -7.21 10.54 8.56
C VAL A 72 -7.48 9.82 7.23
N GLU A 73 -8.74 9.68 6.84
CA GLU A 73 -9.12 9.10 5.55
C GLU A 73 -8.63 9.97 4.38
N THR A 74 -8.76 11.29 4.49
CA THR A 74 -8.27 12.25 3.50
C THR A 74 -6.76 12.10 3.30
N TYR A 75 -5.98 12.04 4.38
CA TYR A 75 -4.55 11.78 4.28
C TYR A 75 -4.28 10.42 3.62
N SER A 76 -4.99 9.37 4.03
CA SER A 76 -4.85 8.02 3.45
C SER A 76 -5.06 8.04 1.93
N LYS A 77 -6.11 8.69 1.44
CA LYS A 77 -6.40 8.85 0.00
C LYS A 77 -5.31 9.63 -0.71
N ILE A 78 -4.84 10.73 -0.12
CA ILE A 78 -3.74 11.54 -0.68
C ILE A 78 -2.48 10.69 -0.85
N PHE A 79 -2.08 9.92 0.16
CA PHE A 79 -0.92 9.04 0.08
C PHE A 79 -1.07 7.95 -0.99
N VAL A 80 -2.27 7.36 -1.13
CA VAL A 80 -2.57 6.40 -2.20
C VAL A 80 -2.38 7.03 -3.58
N ILE A 81 -2.88 8.26 -3.78
CA ILE A 81 -2.74 8.98 -5.05
C ILE A 81 -1.26 9.25 -5.36
N PHE A 82 -0.49 9.74 -4.38
CA PHE A 82 0.94 9.99 -4.56
C PHE A 82 1.72 8.71 -4.92
N GLN A 83 1.46 7.60 -4.22
CA GLN A 83 2.10 6.32 -4.49
C GLN A 83 1.73 5.78 -5.89
N ASN A 84 0.46 5.88 -6.30
CA ASN A 84 0.06 5.50 -7.65
C ASN A 84 0.71 6.38 -8.73
N MET A 85 0.82 7.69 -8.52
CA MET A 85 1.51 8.59 -9.45
C MET A 85 3.01 8.26 -9.57
N LEU A 86 3.67 7.91 -8.45
CA LEU A 86 5.07 7.49 -8.45
C LEU A 86 5.25 6.14 -9.16
N LEU A 87 4.39 5.15 -8.88
CA LEU A 87 4.39 3.87 -9.57
C LEU A 87 4.22 4.06 -11.08
N HIS A 88 3.29 4.91 -11.51
CA HIS A 88 3.07 5.18 -12.92
C HIS A 88 4.28 5.85 -13.60
N ARG A 89 5.04 6.68 -12.88
CA ARG A 89 6.30 7.27 -13.36
C ARG A 89 7.47 6.28 -13.36
N MET A 90 7.45 5.25 -12.53
CA MET A 90 8.48 4.20 -12.50
C MET A 90 8.23 3.08 -13.52
N MET A 91 7.03 3.00 -14.11
CA MET A 91 6.66 2.04 -15.15
C MET A 91 6.74 2.57 -16.59
N GLN A 92 7.05 3.86 -16.78
CA GLN A 92 7.35 4.48 -18.09
C GLN A 92 8.86 4.71 -18.22
#